data_AF-A0A3C1SLP1-F1
#
_entry.id   AF-A0A3C1SLP1-F1
#
_cell.length_a   1.000
_cell.length_b   1.000
_cell.length_c   1.000
_cell.angle_alpha   90.00
_cell.angle_beta   90.00
_cell.angle_gamma   90.00
#
_symmetry.space_group_name_H-M   'P 1'
#
loop_
_entity.id
_entity.type
_entity.pdbx_description
1 polymer ?
#
loop_
_entity_poly.entity_id
_entity_poly.type
_entity_poly.pdbx_seq_one_letter_code
_entity_poly.pdbx_strand_id
1 'polypeptide(L)'
;MYTKDVEDLALAKVIDAEFLLGFMCENGYGRDKDIDQALYYYHQAAKGGHVFAQYALACLLAARNSLQEAVIWYTSAAEKGHILAQYQLANYYKFGFGIEANKQKAMEWLQKSADAGCINAILELAFMYREGSEISKDYQKAFSLFEKIASMGDKDGTYMIATMYEDGEGVQKDEQKAFEEYKKAADLGSMGAHMRLSHLYRKGINGVPFDPQEAKKHQDLFAQAVRHDVDMLRRLHQELP
;
A
#
# COMPACT_ATOMS: atom_id res chain seq x y z
N MET A 1 -32.81 5.17 -11.46
CA MET A 1 -33.72 5.39 -10.30
C MET A 1 -32.88 5.80 -9.09
N TYR A 2 -31.94 4.98 -8.65
CA TYR A 2 -31.03 5.30 -7.52
C TYR A 2 -30.22 6.60 -7.66
N THR A 3 -29.81 7.00 -8.86
CA THR A 3 -29.02 8.23 -9.08
C THR A 3 -29.79 9.51 -8.76
N LYS A 4 -31.07 9.57 -9.11
CA LYS A 4 -31.92 10.74 -8.88
C LYS A 4 -32.18 10.96 -7.39
N ASP A 5 -32.39 9.88 -6.65
CA ASP A 5 -32.60 9.95 -5.20
C ASP A 5 -31.35 10.49 -4.48
N VAL A 6 -30.14 10.12 -4.93
CA VAL A 6 -28.87 10.64 -4.40
C VAL A 6 -28.69 12.12 -4.74
N GLU A 7 -29.04 12.54 -5.96
CA GLU A 7 -28.99 13.95 -6.37
C GLU A 7 -29.95 14.82 -5.53
N ASP A 8 -31.18 14.37 -5.32
CA ASP A 8 -32.17 15.09 -4.51
C ASP A 8 -31.72 15.22 -3.05
N LEU A 9 -31.10 14.17 -2.48
CA LEU A 9 -30.52 14.20 -1.13
C LEU A 9 -29.29 15.10 -1.04
N ALA A 10 -28.43 15.12 -2.06
CA ALA A 10 -27.28 16.03 -2.11
C ALA A 10 -27.73 17.49 -2.23
N LEU A 11 -28.79 17.78 -3.01
CA LEU A 11 -29.42 19.11 -3.04
C LEU A 11 -29.99 19.53 -1.69
N ALA A 12 -30.49 18.56 -0.91
CA ALA A 12 -30.90 18.75 0.48
C ALA A 12 -29.72 18.85 1.48
N LYS A 13 -28.47 18.87 1.00
CA LYS A 13 -27.22 18.96 1.80
C LYS A 13 -27.04 17.80 2.78
N VAL A 14 -27.50 16.61 2.41
CA VAL A 14 -27.16 15.39 3.14
C VAL A 14 -25.71 15.04 2.83
N ILE A 15 -24.84 15.15 3.84
CA ILE A 15 -23.38 15.02 3.72
C ILE A 15 -22.96 13.70 3.04
N ASP A 16 -23.58 12.58 3.43
CA ASP A 16 -23.26 11.27 2.86
C ASP A 16 -23.68 11.17 1.38
N ALA A 17 -24.77 11.87 1.00
CA ALA A 17 -25.22 11.93 -0.39
C ALA A 17 -24.30 12.82 -1.24
N GLU A 18 -23.79 13.93 -0.69
CA GLU A 18 -22.76 14.74 -1.34
C GLU A 18 -21.49 13.90 -1.57
N PHE A 19 -21.03 13.15 -0.56
CA PHE A 19 -19.88 12.25 -0.74
C PHE A 19 -20.14 11.19 -1.82
N LEU A 20 -21.28 10.51 -1.77
CA LEU A 20 -21.63 9.48 -2.74
C LEU A 20 -21.72 10.04 -4.16
N LEU A 21 -22.27 11.25 -4.31
CA LEU A 21 -22.37 11.90 -5.62
C LEU A 21 -20.98 12.28 -6.15
N GLY A 22 -20.07 12.73 -5.29
CA GLY A 22 -18.67 12.94 -5.63
C GLY A 22 -18.00 11.65 -6.16
N PHE A 23 -18.21 10.53 -5.45
CA PHE A 23 -17.71 9.21 -5.85
C PHE A 23 -18.28 8.73 -7.19
N MET A 24 -19.57 8.96 -7.42
CA MET A 24 -20.22 8.63 -8.68
C MET A 24 -19.67 9.45 -9.84
N CYS A 25 -19.45 10.76 -9.66
CA CYS A 25 -18.83 11.61 -10.67
C CYS A 25 -17.39 11.20 -10.97
N GLU A 26 -16.60 10.84 -9.96
CA GLU A 26 -15.20 10.42 -10.15
C GLU A 26 -15.07 9.13 -10.97
N ASN A 27 -15.99 8.18 -10.78
CA ASN A 27 -15.90 6.83 -11.35
C ASN A 27 -16.87 6.58 -12.52
N GLY A 28 -17.76 7.52 -12.84
CA GLY A 28 -18.74 7.37 -13.92
C GLY A 28 -19.88 6.39 -13.59
N TYR A 29 -20.27 6.28 -12.32
CA TYR A 29 -21.36 5.40 -11.92
C TYR A 29 -22.73 6.07 -12.11
N GLY A 30 -23.50 5.58 -13.07
CA GLY A 30 -24.84 6.11 -13.38
C GLY A 30 -24.84 7.51 -14.01
N ARG A 31 -23.67 8.03 -14.38
CA ARG A 31 -23.43 9.26 -15.12
C ARG A 31 -22.03 9.23 -15.77
N ASP A 32 -21.72 10.17 -16.65
CA ASP A 32 -20.38 10.30 -17.21
C ASP A 32 -19.37 10.76 -16.15
N LYS A 33 -18.11 10.36 -16.31
CA LYS A 33 -17.02 10.77 -15.43
C LYS A 33 -16.80 12.29 -15.50
N ASP A 34 -16.83 12.94 -14.35
CA ASP A 34 -16.62 14.39 -14.20
C ASP A 34 -15.82 14.68 -12.91
N ILE A 35 -14.53 14.97 -13.07
CA ILE A 35 -13.62 15.23 -11.94
C ILE A 35 -13.89 16.60 -11.30
N ASP A 36 -14.36 17.59 -12.06
CA ASP A 36 -14.68 18.92 -11.50
C ASP A 36 -15.92 18.84 -10.62
N GLN A 37 -16.93 18.09 -11.06
CA GLN A 37 -18.12 17.84 -10.25
C GLN A 37 -17.79 16.95 -9.03
N ALA A 38 -16.90 15.97 -9.17
CA ALA A 38 -16.42 15.18 -8.05
C ALA A 38 -15.75 16.06 -6.97
N LEU A 39 -14.83 16.94 -7.38
CA LEU A 39 -14.18 17.91 -6.50
C LEU A 39 -15.18 18.81 -5.78
N TYR A 40 -16.18 19.32 -6.51
CA TYR A 40 -17.22 20.16 -5.92
C TYR A 40 -17.94 19.45 -4.77
N TYR A 41 -18.46 18.24 -5.01
CA TYR A 41 -19.23 17.52 -4.02
C TYR A 41 -18.38 17.00 -2.86
N TYR A 42 -17.17 16.50 -3.13
CA TYR A 42 -16.24 16.13 -2.07
C TYR A 42 -15.89 17.34 -1.20
N HIS A 43 -15.73 18.52 -1.76
CA HIS A 43 -15.48 19.73 -0.98
C HIS A 43 -16.67 20.14 -0.09
N GLN A 44 -17.92 19.98 -0.53
CA GLN A 44 -19.08 20.19 0.35
C GLN A 44 -19.11 19.18 1.49
N ALA A 45 -19.01 17.89 1.17
CA ALA A 45 -19.03 16.82 2.18
C ALA A 45 -17.85 16.92 3.17
N ALA A 46 -16.67 17.27 2.67
CA ALA A 46 -15.46 17.47 3.48
C ALA A 46 -15.60 18.64 4.46
N LYS A 47 -16.24 19.74 4.03
CA LYS A 47 -16.63 20.87 4.90
C LYS A 47 -17.69 20.46 5.93
N GLY A 48 -18.62 19.59 5.55
CA GLY A 48 -19.55 18.94 6.46
C GLY A 48 -18.89 17.98 7.47
N GLY A 49 -17.61 17.67 7.29
CA GLY A 49 -16.82 16.85 8.20
C GLY A 49 -16.70 15.38 7.81
N HIS A 50 -17.18 14.98 6.63
CA HIS A 50 -17.11 13.60 6.13
C HIS A 50 -15.66 13.16 5.88
N VAL A 51 -15.18 12.20 6.65
CA VAL A 51 -13.75 11.83 6.69
C VAL A 51 -13.25 11.28 5.35
N PHE A 52 -14.02 10.40 4.70
CA PHE A 52 -13.62 9.86 3.40
C PHE A 52 -13.66 10.93 2.30
N ALA A 53 -14.53 11.94 2.41
CA ALA A 53 -14.57 13.04 1.46
C ALA A 53 -13.35 13.95 1.62
N GLN A 54 -12.92 14.21 2.86
CA GLN A 54 -11.68 14.94 3.15
C GLN A 54 -10.47 14.23 2.52
N TYR A 55 -10.38 12.90 2.66
CA TYR A 55 -9.32 12.13 2.02
C TYR A 55 -9.41 12.15 0.49
N ALA A 56 -10.58 11.84 -0.10
CA ALA A 56 -10.76 11.81 -1.55
C ALA A 56 -10.48 13.17 -2.21
N LEU A 57 -10.95 14.25 -1.58
CA LEU A 57 -10.64 15.62 -1.98
C LEU A 57 -9.14 15.89 -1.96
N ALA A 58 -8.45 15.49 -0.90
CA ALA A 58 -7.00 15.65 -0.80
C ALA A 58 -6.27 14.91 -1.92
N CYS A 59 -6.71 13.69 -2.28
CA CYS A 59 -6.15 12.92 -3.39
C CYS A 59 -6.35 13.63 -4.74
N LEU A 60 -7.55 14.13 -5.03
CA LEU A 60 -7.81 14.84 -6.29
C LEU A 60 -7.06 16.18 -6.37
N LEU A 61 -6.96 16.93 -5.27
CA LEU A 61 -6.16 18.15 -5.20
C LEU A 61 -4.67 17.87 -5.41
N ALA A 62 -4.16 16.80 -4.80
CA ALA A 62 -2.78 16.34 -5.00
C ALA A 62 -2.51 16.00 -6.47
N ALA A 63 -3.42 15.25 -7.11
CA ALA A 63 -3.34 14.91 -8.53
C ALA A 63 -3.36 16.14 -9.46
N ARG A 64 -4.03 17.23 -9.04
CA ARG A 64 -4.03 18.54 -9.72
C ARG A 64 -2.88 19.47 -9.30
N ASN A 65 -1.91 18.96 -8.54
CA ASN A 65 -0.77 19.70 -8.03
C ASN A 65 -1.12 20.88 -7.09
N SER A 66 -2.33 20.88 -6.50
CA SER A 66 -2.75 21.80 -5.43
C SER A 66 -2.26 21.29 -4.07
N LEU A 67 -0.94 21.15 -3.91
CA LEU A 67 -0.33 20.39 -2.81
C LEU A 67 -0.59 20.99 -1.42
N GLN A 68 -0.56 22.33 -1.30
CA GLN A 68 -0.82 23.01 -0.02
C GLN A 68 -2.25 22.77 0.48
N GLU A 69 -3.22 22.78 -0.43
CA GLU A 69 -4.62 22.51 -0.10
C GLU A 69 -4.85 21.01 0.20
N ALA A 70 -4.18 20.13 -0.55
CA ALA A 70 -4.18 18.70 -0.26
C ALA A 70 -3.67 18.40 1.15
N VAL A 71 -2.61 19.08 1.62
CA VAL A 71 -2.09 18.93 2.99
C VAL A 71 -3.15 19.26 4.04
N ILE A 72 -3.92 20.34 3.84
CA ILE A 72 -4.98 20.75 4.77
C ILE A 72 -6.01 19.62 4.92
N TRP A 73 -6.47 19.06 3.81
CA TRP A 73 -7.49 18.02 3.81
C TRP A 73 -6.97 16.65 4.27
N TYR A 74 -5.74 16.28 3.89
CA TYR A 74 -5.06 15.10 4.45
C TYR A 74 -4.91 15.22 5.96
N THR A 75 -4.49 16.40 6.47
CA THR A 75 -4.38 16.65 7.91
C THR A 75 -5.72 16.50 8.61
N SER A 76 -6.78 17.11 8.08
CA SER A 76 -8.13 17.00 8.65
C SER A 76 -8.62 15.55 8.73
N ALA A 77 -8.43 14.75 7.67
CA ALA A 77 -8.81 13.34 7.67
C ALA A 77 -7.91 12.50 8.60
N ALA A 78 -6.60 12.76 8.63
CA ALA A 78 -5.63 12.03 9.42
C ALA A 78 -5.84 12.22 10.93
N GLU A 79 -6.15 13.46 11.36
CA GLU A 79 -6.50 13.79 12.75
C GLU A 79 -7.78 13.09 13.21
N LYS A 80 -8.70 12.79 12.30
CA LYS A 80 -9.90 11.99 12.55
C LYS A 80 -9.69 10.48 12.42
N GLY A 81 -8.45 10.02 12.28
CA GLY A 81 -8.11 8.61 12.26
C GLY A 81 -8.15 7.94 10.88
N HIS A 82 -8.26 8.69 9.78
CA HIS A 82 -8.25 8.09 8.45
C HIS A 82 -6.86 7.52 8.12
N ILE A 83 -6.77 6.18 8.11
CA ILE A 83 -5.53 5.40 8.03
C ILE A 83 -4.67 5.80 6.83
N LEU A 84 -5.25 5.86 5.63
CA LEU A 84 -4.53 6.23 4.42
C LEU A 84 -4.15 7.72 4.40
N ALA A 85 -4.92 8.60 5.06
CA ALA A 85 -4.57 10.01 5.13
C ALA A 85 -3.36 10.21 6.05
N GLN A 86 -3.27 9.46 7.14
CA GLN A 86 -2.09 9.44 8.01
C GLN A 86 -0.84 9.00 7.24
N TYR A 87 -0.94 7.93 6.44
CA TYR A 87 0.16 7.48 5.59
C TYR A 87 0.58 8.53 4.56
N GLN A 88 -0.38 9.13 3.86
CA GLN A 88 -0.09 10.19 2.89
C GLN A 88 0.52 11.42 3.54
N LEU A 89 0.03 11.83 4.71
CA LEU A 89 0.59 12.96 5.44
C LEU A 89 2.03 12.69 5.92
N ALA A 90 2.34 11.45 6.29
CA ALA A 90 3.72 11.04 6.57
C ALA A 90 4.62 11.25 5.35
N ASN A 91 4.20 10.81 4.16
CA ASN A 91 4.92 11.01 2.90
C ASN A 91 5.09 12.50 2.56
N TYR A 92 4.05 13.31 2.79
CA TYR A 92 4.11 14.75 2.55
C TYR A 92 5.13 15.45 3.45
N TYR A 93 5.21 15.09 4.74
CA TYR A 93 6.26 15.57 5.63
C TYR A 93 7.64 14.99 5.29
N LYS A 94 7.73 13.76 4.78
CA LYS A 94 9.00 13.13 4.39
C LYS A 94 9.65 13.85 3.21
N PHE A 95 8.86 14.16 2.17
CA PHE A 95 9.35 14.73 0.92
C PHE A 95 9.13 16.24 0.76
N GLY A 96 8.35 16.86 1.65
CA GLY A 96 8.07 18.30 1.60
C GLY A 96 7.09 18.72 0.49
N PHE A 97 6.06 17.91 0.23
CA PHE A 97 5.09 18.21 -0.84
C PHE A 97 4.09 19.28 -0.39
N GLY A 98 4.28 20.53 -0.81
CA GLY A 98 3.37 21.62 -0.43
C GLY A 98 3.37 21.96 1.07
N ILE A 99 4.29 21.38 1.84
CA ILE A 99 4.58 21.65 3.25
C ILE A 99 6.08 21.53 3.47
N GLU A 100 6.63 22.21 4.47
CA GLU A 100 8.03 22.02 4.85
C GLU A 100 8.28 20.59 5.30
N ALA A 101 9.36 19.98 4.78
CA ALA A 101 9.74 18.63 5.16
C ALA A 101 10.08 18.56 6.66
N ASN A 102 9.57 17.55 7.35
CA ASN A 102 9.82 17.34 8.77
C ASN A 102 9.84 15.84 9.08
N LYS A 103 11.05 15.31 9.28
CA LYS A 103 11.27 13.88 9.53
C LYS A 103 10.57 13.38 10.79
N GLN A 104 10.56 14.18 11.85
CA GLN A 104 9.92 13.78 13.10
C GLN A 104 8.41 13.62 12.90
N LYS A 105 7.75 14.61 12.29
CA LYS A 105 6.31 14.52 11.98
C LYS A 105 6.00 13.40 10.99
N ALA A 106 6.87 13.17 10.00
CA ALA A 106 6.72 12.05 9.08
C ALA A 106 6.69 10.72 9.85
N MET A 107 7.65 10.50 10.75
CA MET A 107 7.70 9.30 11.60
C MET A 107 6.49 9.17 12.53
N GLU A 108 6.04 10.26 13.14
CA GLU A 108 4.86 10.26 14.01
C GLU A 108 3.58 9.83 13.26
N TRP A 109 3.36 10.37 12.05
CA TRP A 109 2.21 9.99 11.23
C TRP A 109 2.31 8.59 10.65
N LEU A 110 3.53 8.17 10.26
CA LEU A 110 3.78 6.82 9.79
C LEU A 110 3.48 5.78 10.89
N GLN A 111 3.95 6.03 12.11
CA GLN A 111 3.68 5.16 13.26
C GLN A 111 2.18 5.07 13.55
N LYS A 112 1.46 6.20 13.58
CA LYS A 112 0.00 6.21 13.75
C LYS A 112 -0.72 5.36 12.69
N SER A 113 -0.32 5.51 11.41
CA SER A 113 -0.90 4.73 10.31
C SER A 113 -0.63 3.23 10.44
N ALA A 114 0.58 2.86 10.86
CA ALA A 114 0.97 1.47 11.06
C ALA A 114 0.28 0.81 12.27
N ASP A 115 0.14 1.55 13.36
CA ASP A 115 -0.61 1.13 14.55
C ASP A 115 -2.08 0.90 14.20
N ALA A 116 -2.64 1.73 13.32
CA ALA A 116 -3.99 1.60 12.80
C ALA A 116 -4.15 0.51 11.71
N GLY A 117 -3.07 -0.18 11.31
CA GLY A 117 -3.14 -1.34 10.42
C GLY A 117 -2.85 -1.06 8.94
N CYS A 118 -2.32 0.10 8.57
CA CYS A 118 -1.88 0.36 7.21
C CYS A 118 -0.69 -0.54 6.83
N ILE A 119 -0.91 -1.50 5.93
CA ILE A 119 0.15 -2.44 5.49
C ILE A 119 1.36 -1.69 4.95
N ASN A 120 1.16 -0.67 4.10
CA ASN A 120 2.26 0.13 3.54
C ASN A 120 3.09 0.84 4.63
N ALA A 121 2.43 1.35 5.68
CA ALA A 121 3.12 2.00 6.79
C ALA A 121 3.90 1.00 7.65
N ILE A 122 3.31 -0.17 7.93
CA ILE A 122 3.98 -1.26 8.67
C ILE A 122 5.20 -1.75 7.89
N LEU A 123 5.07 -1.93 6.57
CA LEU A 123 6.14 -2.35 5.68
C LEU A 123 7.30 -1.35 5.67
N GLU A 124 6.98 -0.06 5.56
CA GLU A 124 8.00 1.01 5.59
C GLU A 124 8.74 1.06 6.95
N LEU A 125 8.02 0.93 8.08
CA LEU A 125 8.65 0.82 9.40
C LEU A 125 9.53 -0.43 9.52
N ALA A 126 9.09 -1.57 9.00
CA ALA A 126 9.85 -2.81 9.03
C ALA A 126 11.19 -2.66 8.29
N PHE A 127 11.16 -2.07 7.09
CA PHE A 127 12.38 -1.77 6.33
C PHE A 127 13.28 -0.76 7.03
N MET A 128 12.72 0.30 7.63
CA MET A 128 13.54 1.25 8.38
C MET A 128 14.26 0.61 9.58
N TYR A 129 13.59 -0.28 10.32
CA TYR A 129 14.24 -1.05 11.38
C TYR A 129 15.26 -2.05 10.85
N ARG A 130 15.01 -2.65 9.67
CA ARG A 130 15.95 -3.58 9.04
C ARG A 130 17.18 -2.88 8.49
N GLU A 131 17.08 -1.69 7.91
CA GLU A 131 18.18 -0.99 7.25
C GLU A 131 18.93 -0.03 8.17
N GLY A 132 18.23 0.57 9.15
CA GLY A 132 18.79 1.55 10.07
C GLY A 132 18.96 2.97 9.48
N SER A 133 18.14 3.34 8.49
CA SER A 133 18.29 4.60 7.73
C SER A 133 17.92 5.85 8.54
N GLU A 134 16.75 5.86 9.19
CA GLU A 134 16.21 7.01 9.96
C GLU A 134 16.02 6.70 11.46
N ILE A 135 16.06 5.42 11.81
CA ILE A 135 15.97 4.90 13.17
C ILE A 135 17.11 3.91 13.39
N SER A 136 17.48 3.66 14.65
CA SER A 136 18.48 2.64 14.95
C SER A 136 18.01 1.28 14.44
N LYS A 137 18.93 0.57 13.78
CA LYS A 137 18.71 -0.78 13.27
C LYS A 137 18.26 -1.70 14.39
N ASP A 138 17.16 -2.42 14.17
CA ASP A 138 16.57 -3.36 15.11
C ASP A 138 15.90 -4.50 14.33
N TYR A 139 16.68 -5.55 14.07
CA TYR A 139 16.17 -6.67 13.30
C TYR A 139 15.04 -7.44 13.99
N GLN A 140 14.97 -7.44 15.33
CA GLN A 140 13.89 -8.11 16.05
C GLN A 140 12.56 -7.37 15.85
N LYS A 141 12.59 -6.03 15.88
CA LYS A 141 11.41 -5.22 15.53
C LYS A 141 11.04 -5.38 14.06
N ALA A 142 12.01 -5.36 13.15
CA ALA A 142 11.75 -5.61 11.74
C ALA A 142 11.06 -6.98 11.54
N PHE A 143 11.58 -8.04 12.17
CA PHE A 143 11.01 -9.37 12.10
C PHE A 143 9.56 -9.40 12.58
N SER A 144 9.26 -8.86 13.76
CA SER A 144 7.89 -8.85 14.30
C SER A 144 6.91 -8.03 13.45
N LEU A 145 7.37 -6.95 12.80
CA LEU A 145 6.54 -6.20 11.85
C LEU A 145 6.29 -6.99 10.56
N PHE A 146 7.30 -7.70 10.03
CA PHE A 146 7.09 -8.61 8.89
C PHE A 146 6.19 -9.80 9.24
N GLU A 147 6.24 -10.32 10.47
CA GLU A 147 5.29 -11.35 10.94
C GLU A 147 3.86 -10.80 10.95
N LYS A 148 3.68 -9.57 11.42
CA LYS A 148 2.38 -8.89 11.37
C LYS A 148 1.88 -8.80 9.92
N ILE A 149 2.73 -8.39 8.98
CA ILE A 149 2.39 -8.31 7.54
C ILE A 149 2.02 -9.68 6.97
N ALA A 150 2.84 -10.71 7.21
CA ALA A 150 2.59 -12.07 6.77
C ALA A 150 1.28 -12.63 7.34
N SER A 151 0.93 -12.32 8.59
CA SER A 151 -0.32 -12.75 9.23
C SER A 151 -1.57 -12.18 8.55
N MET A 152 -1.44 -11.08 7.81
CA MET A 152 -2.50 -10.48 7.00
C MET A 152 -2.60 -11.10 5.59
N GLY A 153 -1.83 -12.16 5.30
CA GLY A 153 -1.83 -12.86 4.01
C GLY A 153 -1.00 -12.16 2.93
N ASP A 154 -0.15 -11.20 3.31
CA ASP A 154 0.68 -10.47 2.36
C ASP A 154 1.93 -11.28 1.96
N LYS A 155 2.06 -11.50 0.64
CA LYS A 155 3.10 -12.33 0.03
C LYS A 155 4.51 -11.77 0.22
N ASP A 156 4.65 -10.45 0.29
CA ASP A 156 5.95 -9.79 0.41
C ASP A 156 6.44 -9.81 1.86
N GLY A 157 5.52 -9.70 2.84
CA GLY A 157 5.81 -9.97 4.24
C GLY A 157 6.33 -11.39 4.48
N THR A 158 5.64 -12.41 3.96
CA THR A 158 6.11 -13.80 4.07
C THR A 158 7.47 -14.01 3.40
N TYR A 159 7.69 -13.40 2.23
CA TYR A 159 9.00 -13.43 1.56
C TYR A 159 10.10 -12.78 2.42
N MET A 160 9.82 -11.65 3.08
CA MET A 160 10.79 -10.99 3.97
C MET A 160 11.15 -11.86 5.17
N ILE A 161 10.17 -12.52 5.80
CA ILE A 161 10.43 -13.49 6.89
C ILE A 161 11.37 -14.61 6.42
N ALA A 162 11.16 -15.14 5.21
CA ALA A 162 12.05 -16.15 4.64
C ALA A 162 13.50 -15.62 4.50
N THR A 163 13.68 -14.39 4.01
CA THR A 163 15.02 -13.77 3.91
C THR A 163 15.67 -13.59 5.27
N MET A 164 14.91 -13.21 6.30
CA MET A 164 15.45 -13.00 7.65
C MET A 164 15.88 -14.30 8.32
N TYR A 165 15.16 -15.42 8.09
CA TYR A 165 15.64 -16.75 8.51
C TYR A 165 16.89 -17.19 7.74
N GLU A 166 16.99 -16.87 6.46
CA GLU A 166 18.15 -17.20 5.63
C GLU A 166 19.42 -16.45 6.08
N ASP A 167 19.26 -15.17 6.40
CA ASP A 167 20.36 -14.28 6.79
C ASP A 167 20.66 -14.32 8.30
N GLY A 168 19.73 -14.81 9.13
CA GLY A 168 19.83 -14.75 10.59
C GLY A 168 19.63 -13.34 11.16
N GLU A 169 18.87 -12.51 10.46
CA GLU A 169 18.58 -11.14 10.87
C GLU A 169 17.42 -11.14 11.88
N GLY A 170 17.69 -10.84 13.14
CA GLY A 170 16.65 -10.71 14.18
C GLY A 170 16.08 -12.05 14.67
N VAL A 171 16.43 -13.15 14.01
CA VAL A 171 16.12 -14.53 14.38
C VAL A 171 17.34 -15.41 14.18
N GLN A 172 17.35 -16.58 14.84
CA GLN A 172 18.38 -17.57 14.58
C GLN A 172 18.31 -18.02 13.12
N LYS A 173 19.45 -17.96 12.42
CA LYS A 173 19.56 -18.44 11.05
C LYS A 173 19.06 -19.88 10.95
N ASP A 174 18.13 -20.13 10.03
CA ASP A 174 17.48 -21.42 9.81
C ASP A 174 17.11 -21.56 8.32
N GLU A 175 17.98 -22.24 7.58
CA GLU A 175 17.86 -22.43 6.14
C GLU A 175 16.64 -23.29 5.76
N GLN A 176 16.25 -24.23 6.62
CA GLN A 176 15.07 -25.07 6.38
C GLN A 176 13.79 -24.25 6.55
N LYS A 177 13.67 -23.46 7.62
CA LYS A 177 12.53 -22.54 7.80
C LYS A 177 12.48 -21.50 6.70
N ALA A 178 13.62 -20.92 6.31
CA ALA A 178 13.67 -20.00 5.19
C ALA A 178 13.10 -20.63 3.92
N PHE A 179 13.48 -21.87 3.60
CA PHE A 179 12.94 -22.59 2.45
C PHE A 179 11.43 -22.83 2.54
N GLU A 180 10.91 -23.23 3.71
CA GLU A 180 9.48 -23.42 3.94
C GLU A 180 8.69 -22.11 3.78
N GLU A 181 9.20 -21.00 4.31
CA GLU A 181 8.59 -19.67 4.16
C GLU A 181 8.69 -19.16 2.72
N TYR A 182 9.78 -19.42 2.00
CA TYR A 182 9.87 -19.11 0.57
C TYR A 182 8.80 -19.87 -0.21
N LYS A 183 8.55 -21.15 0.09
CA LYS A 183 7.47 -21.90 -0.55
C LYS A 183 6.10 -21.28 -0.27
N LYS A 184 5.81 -20.92 0.99
CA LYS A 184 4.55 -20.25 1.34
C LYS A 184 4.37 -18.93 0.59
N ALA A 185 5.42 -18.10 0.54
CA ALA A 185 5.39 -16.85 -0.21
C ALA A 185 5.18 -17.07 -1.72
N ALA A 186 5.79 -18.11 -2.29
CA ALA A 186 5.59 -18.48 -3.69
C ALA A 186 4.15 -18.96 -3.96
N ASP A 187 3.54 -19.73 -3.05
CA ASP A 187 2.14 -20.15 -3.15
C ASP A 187 1.17 -18.95 -3.07
N LEU A 188 1.57 -17.88 -2.37
CA LEU A 188 0.88 -16.58 -2.36
C LEU A 188 1.19 -15.70 -3.60
N GLY A 189 1.99 -16.19 -4.54
CA GLY A 189 2.34 -15.50 -5.79
C GLY A 189 3.46 -14.46 -5.65
N SER A 190 4.36 -14.60 -4.66
CA SER A 190 5.55 -13.76 -4.55
C SER A 190 6.57 -14.10 -5.64
N MET A 191 6.83 -13.11 -6.50
CA MET A 191 7.85 -13.22 -7.55
C MET A 191 9.25 -13.42 -6.98
N GLY A 192 9.60 -12.70 -5.92
CA GLY A 192 10.89 -12.83 -5.23
C GLY A 192 11.11 -14.24 -4.70
N ALA A 193 10.06 -14.84 -4.14
CA ALA A 193 10.11 -16.22 -3.64
C ALA A 193 10.33 -17.23 -4.77
N HIS A 194 9.63 -17.10 -5.91
CA HIS A 194 9.88 -17.95 -7.08
C HIS A 194 11.34 -17.83 -7.59
N MET A 195 11.88 -16.61 -7.67
CA MET A 195 13.27 -16.41 -8.06
C MET A 195 14.24 -17.09 -7.09
N ARG A 196 14.00 -16.97 -5.77
CA ARG A 196 14.87 -17.58 -4.77
C ARG A 196 14.78 -19.11 -4.79
N LEU A 197 13.57 -19.69 -4.82
CA LEU A 197 13.38 -21.15 -4.90
C LEU A 197 14.02 -21.73 -6.16
N SER A 198 13.88 -21.07 -7.31
CA SER A 198 14.57 -21.49 -8.52
C SER A 198 16.09 -21.53 -8.34
N HIS A 199 16.65 -20.50 -7.69
CA HIS A 199 18.09 -20.47 -7.41
C HIS A 199 18.52 -21.60 -6.47
N LEU A 200 17.78 -21.85 -5.39
CA LEU A 200 18.05 -22.92 -4.43
C LEU A 200 18.07 -24.30 -5.11
N TYR A 201 17.01 -24.64 -5.85
CA TYR A 201 16.92 -25.91 -6.57
C TYR A 201 17.98 -26.04 -7.68
N ARG A 202 18.29 -24.97 -8.41
CA ARG A 202 19.30 -24.99 -9.48
C ARG A 202 20.71 -25.20 -8.92
N LYS A 203 20.98 -24.80 -7.68
CA LYS A 203 22.30 -24.88 -7.06
C LYS A 203 22.45 -26.03 -6.07
N GLY A 204 21.35 -26.56 -5.56
CA GLY A 204 21.38 -27.60 -4.52
C GLY A 204 22.03 -27.11 -3.22
N ILE A 205 21.63 -25.93 -2.75
CA ILE A 205 22.21 -25.26 -1.57
C ILE A 205 21.18 -25.13 -0.44
N ASN A 206 21.65 -24.80 0.76
CA ASN A 206 20.81 -24.54 1.93
C ASN A 206 19.89 -25.73 2.30
N GLY A 207 20.43 -26.96 2.17
CA GLY A 207 19.68 -28.20 2.43
C GLY A 207 18.69 -28.60 1.33
N VAL A 208 18.51 -27.80 0.29
CA VAL A 208 17.66 -28.13 -0.87
C VAL A 208 18.47 -28.98 -1.85
N PRO A 209 17.96 -30.15 -2.30
CA PRO A 209 18.66 -30.95 -3.29
C PRO A 209 18.67 -30.25 -4.66
N PHE A 210 19.69 -30.53 -5.46
CA PHE A 210 19.72 -30.07 -6.85
C PHE A 210 18.54 -30.69 -7.63
N ASP A 211 17.66 -29.85 -8.13
CA ASP A 211 16.49 -30.25 -8.91
C ASP A 211 16.25 -29.25 -10.07
N PRO A 212 16.73 -29.55 -11.28
CA PRO A 212 16.56 -28.65 -12.42
C PRO A 212 15.11 -28.55 -12.89
N GLN A 213 14.25 -29.53 -12.59
CA GLN A 213 12.84 -29.50 -12.99
C GLN A 213 12.05 -28.53 -12.10
N GLU A 214 12.19 -28.64 -10.78
CA GLU A 214 11.58 -27.66 -9.85
C GLU A 214 12.18 -26.27 -10.07
N ALA A 215 13.49 -26.16 -10.32
CA ALA A 215 14.10 -24.87 -10.65
C ALA A 215 13.46 -24.20 -11.87
N LYS A 216 13.19 -24.98 -12.93
CA LYS A 216 12.53 -24.48 -14.15
C LYS A 216 11.08 -24.11 -13.90
N LYS A 217 10.33 -24.93 -13.16
CA LYS A 217 8.94 -24.64 -12.76
C LYS A 217 8.82 -23.30 -12.06
N HIS A 218 9.68 -23.00 -11.09
CA HIS A 218 9.69 -21.69 -10.43
C HIS A 218 10.06 -20.54 -11.38
N GLN A 219 10.92 -20.75 -12.38
CA GLN A 219 11.19 -19.74 -13.43
C GLN A 219 9.98 -19.47 -14.30
N ASP A 220 9.26 -20.52 -14.71
CA ASP A 220 8.08 -20.41 -15.55
C ASP A 220 6.95 -19.65 -14.82
N LEU A 221 6.76 -19.93 -13.53
CA LEU A 221 5.81 -19.23 -12.66
C LEU A 221 6.19 -17.76 -12.45
N PHE A 222 7.46 -17.46 -12.20
CA PHE A 222 7.95 -16.07 -12.17
C PHE A 222 7.66 -15.33 -13.48
N ALA A 223 7.99 -15.96 -14.62
CA ALA A 223 7.76 -15.35 -15.92
C ALA A 223 6.26 -15.14 -16.22
N GLN A 224 5.39 -16.04 -15.73
CA GLN A 224 3.94 -15.88 -15.84
C GLN A 224 3.44 -14.69 -15.01
N ALA A 225 3.91 -14.54 -13.77
CA ALA A 225 3.56 -13.40 -12.91
C ALA A 225 3.99 -12.07 -13.56
N VAL A 226 5.22 -11.98 -14.08
CA VAL A 226 5.69 -10.78 -14.79
C VAL A 226 4.82 -10.46 -16.01
N ARG A 227 4.45 -11.46 -16.81
CA ARG A 227 3.56 -11.25 -17.97
C ARG A 227 2.19 -10.72 -17.54
N HIS A 228 1.61 -11.29 -16.49
CA HIS A 228 0.34 -10.84 -15.96
C HIS A 228 0.38 -9.37 -15.52
N ASP A 229 1.41 -8.97 -14.78
CA ASP A 229 1.56 -7.59 -14.31
C ASP A 229 1.78 -6.61 -15.47
N VAL A 230 2.58 -7.00 -16.47
CA VAL A 230 2.76 -6.19 -17.70
C VAL A 230 1.44 -6.02 -18.46
N ASP A 231 0.64 -7.08 -18.58
CA ASP A 231 -0.65 -7.00 -19.26
C ASP A 231 -1.67 -6.15 -18.49
N MET A 232 -1.65 -6.21 -17.15
CA MET A 232 -2.44 -5.30 -16.31
C MET A 232 -2.02 -3.84 -16.55
N LEU A 233 -0.72 -3.54 -16.52
CA LEU A 233 -0.21 -2.20 -16.77
C LEU A 233 -0.57 -1.67 -18.16
N ARG A 234 -0.54 -2.53 -19.20
CA ARG A 234 -0.98 -2.17 -20.55
C ARG A 234 -2.45 -1.79 -20.61
N ARG A 235 -3.33 -2.53 -19.93
CA ARG A 235 -4.76 -2.20 -19.87
C ARG A 235 -4.98 -0.88 -19.16
N LEU A 236 -4.34 -0.67 -18.01
CA LEU A 236 -4.41 0.59 -17.27
C LEU A 236 -3.92 1.77 -18.11
N HIS A 237 -2.87 1.59 -18.93
CA HIS A 237 -2.40 2.64 -19.83
C HIS A 237 -3.36 2.94 -20.97
N GLN A 238 -4.03 1.93 -21.53
CA GLN A 238 -5.03 2.11 -22.60
C GLN A 238 -6.33 2.75 -22.11
N GLU A 239 -6.61 2.67 -20.80
CA GLU A 239 -7.76 3.31 -20.14
C GLU A 239 -7.46 4.74 -19.66
N LEU A 240 -6.22 5.23 -19.82
CA LEU A 240 -5.90 6.63 -19.59
C LEU A 240 -6.37 7.48 -20.80
N PRO A 241 -7.19 8.52 -20.59
CA PRO A 241 -7.63 9.43 -21.66
C PRO A 241 -6.50 10.29 -22.23
#